data_AF-A0A2I0Q8D5-F1
#
_entry.id   AF-A0A2I0Q8D5-F1
#
_cell.length_a   1.000
_cell.length_b   1.000
_cell.length_c   1.000
_cell.angle_alpha   90.00
_cell.angle_beta   90.00
_cell.angle_gamma   90.00
#
_symmetry.space_group_name_H-M   'P 1'
#
loop_
_entity.id
_entity.type
_entity.pdbx_description
1 polymer ?
#
loop_
_entity_poly.entity_id
_entity_poly.type
_entity_poly.pdbx_seq_one_letter_code
_entity_poly.pdbx_strand_id
1 'polypeptide(L)'
;GIAPSRASARQLVSHRHILVNGEICNIPSMLLTPGDIVAVRERSKSLEIITNSLNGKSNKFNWLEWDGNLFTGKFMNYPEREDIPENINEQAIVELYSK
;
A
#
# COMPACT_ATOMS: atom_id res chain seq x y z
N GLY A 1 -0.08 -7.74 -4.40
CA GLY A 1 -0.72 -6.74 -3.52
C GLY A 1 -2.15 -6.50 -3.97
N ILE A 2 -2.86 -5.51 -3.41
CA ILE A 2 -4.28 -5.24 -3.71
C ILE A 2 -4.49 -4.66 -5.13
N ALA A 3 -3.47 -4.01 -5.69
CA ALA A 3 -3.46 -3.47 -7.04
C ALA A 3 -2.25 -3.98 -7.84
N PRO A 4 -2.38 -4.12 -9.17
CA PRO A 4 -1.31 -4.63 -10.03
C PRO A 4 -0.17 -3.64 -10.23
N SER A 5 -0.41 -2.34 -10.03
CA SER A 5 0.61 -1.28 -10.18
C SER A 5 0.38 -0.13 -9.20
N ARG A 6 1.44 0.67 -8.96
CA ARG A 6 1.36 1.88 -8.10
C ARG A 6 0.35 2.89 -8.66
N ALA A 7 0.25 3.03 -9.99
CA ALA A 7 -0.71 3.91 -10.63
C ALA A 7 -2.16 3.43 -10.41
N SER A 8 -2.41 2.12 -10.54
CA SER A 8 -3.71 1.52 -10.25
C SER A 8 -4.08 1.66 -8.78
N ALA A 9 -3.13 1.48 -7.85
CA ALA A 9 -3.35 1.70 -6.42
C ALA A 9 -3.83 3.14 -6.13
N ARG A 10 -3.19 4.15 -6.76
CA ARG A 10 -3.63 5.55 -6.63
C ARG A 10 -5.06 5.75 -7.12
N GLN A 11 -5.44 5.12 -8.23
CA GLN A 11 -6.81 5.19 -8.75
C GLN A 11 -7.82 4.59 -7.77
N LEU A 12 -7.51 3.43 -7.18
CA LEU A 12 -8.39 2.81 -6.18
C LEU A 12 -8.61 3.71 -4.96
N VAL A 13 -7.55 4.36 -4.47
CA VAL A 13 -7.65 5.32 -3.37
C VAL A 13 -8.49 6.53 -3.78
N SER A 14 -8.15 7.21 -4.89
CA SER A 14 -8.89 8.39 -5.37
C SER A 14 -10.38 8.12 -5.60
N HIS A 15 -10.74 6.91 -6.01
CA HIS A 15 -12.12 6.49 -6.26
C HIS A 15 -12.86 5.98 -5.00
N ARG A 16 -12.28 6.16 -3.79
CA ARG A 16 -12.92 5.81 -2.50
C ARG A 16 -13.20 4.31 -2.33
N HIS A 17 -12.30 3.46 -2.83
CA HIS A 17 -12.37 2.01 -2.64
C HIS A 17 -11.62 1.52 -1.39
N ILE A 18 -10.82 2.39 -0.76
CA ILE A 18 -9.98 2.05 0.40
C ILE A 18 -10.49 2.75 1.65
N LEU A 19 -10.41 2.04 2.77
CA LEU A 19 -10.67 2.53 4.11
C LEU A 19 -9.36 2.52 4.91
N VAL A 20 -9.14 3.54 5.74
CA VAL A 20 -8.05 3.57 6.73
C VAL A 20 -8.71 3.74 8.09
N ASN A 21 -8.47 2.82 9.02
CA ASN A 21 -9.08 2.78 10.35
C ASN A 21 -10.62 2.86 10.32
N GLY A 22 -11.24 2.32 9.27
CA GLY A 22 -12.70 2.31 9.07
C GLY A 22 -13.25 3.55 8.35
N GLU A 23 -12.46 4.61 8.16
CA GLU A 23 -12.88 5.80 7.43
C GLU A 23 -12.47 5.75 5.96
N ILE A 24 -13.27 6.37 5.08
CA ILE A 24 -12.99 6.41 3.64
C ILE A 24 -11.77 7.30 3.38
N CYS A 25 -10.70 6.70 2.85
CA CYS A 25 -9.52 7.44 2.42
C CYS A 25 -9.56 7.65 0.90
N ASN A 26 -9.49 8.91 0.48
CA ASN A 26 -9.43 9.32 -0.92
C ASN A 26 -8.16 10.10 -1.28
N ILE A 27 -7.15 10.10 -0.40
CA ILE A 27 -5.90 10.83 -0.57
C ILE A 27 -4.74 9.84 -0.77
N PRO A 28 -4.26 9.63 -2.01
CA PRO A 28 -3.19 8.67 -2.28
C PRO A 28 -1.82 9.03 -1.67
N SER A 29 -1.66 10.29 -1.22
CA SER A 29 -0.47 10.78 -0.53
C SER A 29 -0.61 10.78 1.00
N MET A 30 -1.63 10.11 1.53
CA MET A 30 -1.82 9.99 2.98
C MET A 30 -0.62 9.26 3.59
N LEU A 31 -0.08 9.83 4.68
CA LEU A 31 0.96 9.20 5.47
C LEU A 31 0.31 8.26 6.48
N LEU A 32 0.80 7.02 6.52
CA LEU A 32 0.38 6.02 7.49
C LEU A 32 1.31 6.02 8.70
N THR A 33 0.74 5.70 9.85
CA THR A 33 1.44 5.53 11.12
C THR A 33 1.40 4.06 11.55
N PRO A 34 2.48 3.56 12.18
CA PRO A 34 2.50 2.19 12.68
C PRO A 34 1.28 1.89 13.57
N GLY A 35 0.56 0.81 13.26
CA GLY A 35 -0.69 0.45 13.89
C GLY A 35 -1.93 0.68 13.00
N ASP A 36 -1.82 1.50 11.95
CA ASP A 36 -2.94 1.79 11.05
C ASP A 36 -3.41 0.54 10.29
N ILE A 37 -4.73 0.43 10.17
CA ILE A 37 -5.41 -0.66 9.48
C ILE A 37 -5.96 -0.15 8.16
N VAL A 38 -5.52 -0.73 7.06
CA VAL A 38 -5.97 -0.43 5.70
C VAL A 38 -6.89 -1.54 5.23
N ALA A 39 -8.13 -1.22 4.87
CA ALA A 39 -9.13 -2.18 4.45
C ALA A 39 -9.70 -1.84 3.06
N VAL A 40 -10.13 -2.86 2.32
CA VAL A 40 -10.94 -2.65 1.11
C VAL A 40 -12.40 -2.45 1.52
N ARG A 41 -13.03 -1.41 0.98
CA ARG A 41 -14.45 -1.12 1.21
C ARG A 41 -15.31 -2.29 0.77
N GLU A 42 -16.31 -2.69 1.57
CA GLU A 42 -17.18 -3.85 1.31
C GLU A 42 -17.74 -3.92 -0.12
N ARG A 43 -18.32 -2.81 -0.62
CA ARG A 43 -18.87 -2.73 -1.98
C ARG A 43 -17.83 -2.92 -3.10
N SER A 44 -16.55 -2.79 -2.76
CA SER A 44 -15.43 -2.84 -3.69
C SER A 44 -14.67 -4.16 -3.60
N LYS A 45 -14.95 -5.01 -2.61
CA LYS A 45 -14.33 -6.35 -2.47
C LYS A 45 -14.65 -7.27 -3.64
N SER A 46 -15.81 -7.10 -4.28
CA SER A 46 -16.23 -7.87 -5.46
C SER A 46 -15.62 -7.38 -6.77
N LEU A 47 -14.74 -6.37 -6.75
CA LEU A 47 -14.10 -5.87 -7.96
C LEU A 47 -13.07 -6.87 -8.46
N GLU A 48 -13.20 -7.26 -9.73
CA GLU A 48 -12.33 -8.23 -10.39
C GLU A 48 -10.86 -7.80 -10.38
N ILE A 49 -10.59 -6.50 -10.45
CA ILE A 49 -9.24 -5.94 -10.39
C ILE A 49 -8.55 -6.29 -9.07
N ILE A 50 -9.28 -6.26 -7.95
CA ILE A 50 -8.75 -6.52 -6.62
C ILE A 50 -8.55 -8.02 -6.42
N THR A 51 -9.53 -8.84 -6.80
CA THR A 51 -9.43 -10.30 -6.68
C THR A 51 -8.31 -10.87 -7.57
N ASN A 52 -8.21 -10.42 -8.82
CA ASN A 52 -7.15 -10.83 -9.74
C ASN A 52 -5.76 -10.42 -9.23
N SER A 53 -5.65 -9.22 -8.64
CA SER A 53 -4.38 -8.74 -8.09
C SER A 53 -3.94 -9.52 -6.83
N LEU A 54 -4.89 -9.96 -6.01
CA LEU A 54 -4.62 -10.78 -4.81
C LEU A 54 -4.28 -12.24 -5.14
N ASN A 55 -4.83 -12.77 -6.22
CA ASN A 55 -4.48 -14.11 -6.73
C ASN A 55 -3.05 -14.18 -7.31
N GLY A 56 -2.41 -13.03 -7.57
CA GLY A 56 -1.02 -12.96 -7.99
C GLY A 56 -0.02 -13.24 -6.87
N LYS A 57 1.28 -13.29 -7.21
CA LYS A 57 2.35 -13.37 -6.21
C LYS A 57 2.34 -12.11 -5.34
N SER A 58 2.09 -12.28 -4.04
CA SER A 58 2.24 -11.20 -3.07
C SER A 58 3.61 -11.28 -2.41
N ASN A 59 4.42 -10.24 -2.57
CA ASN A 59 5.65 -10.09 -1.80
C ASN A 59 5.24 -9.84 -0.34
N LYS A 60 5.73 -10.69 0.56
CA LYS A 60 5.57 -10.49 1.99
C LYS A 60 6.69 -9.59 2.46
N PHE A 61 6.32 -8.56 3.22
CA PHE A 61 7.26 -7.61 3.80
C PHE A 61 7.13 -7.70 5.31
N ASN A 62 8.25 -7.57 6.02
CA ASN A 62 8.25 -7.73 7.49
C ASN A 62 7.45 -6.63 8.20
N TRP A 63 7.27 -5.48 7.55
CA TRP A 63 6.57 -4.31 8.08
C TRP A 63 5.10 -4.20 7.66
N LEU A 64 4.59 -5.16 6.90
CA LEU A 64 3.21 -5.20 6.41
C LEU A 64 2.58 -6.55 6.69
N GLU A 65 1.48 -6.54 7.42
CA GLU A 65 0.63 -7.71 7.59
C GLU A 65 -0.57 -7.61 6.64
N TRP A 66 -0.99 -8.74 6.06
CA TRP A 66 -2.15 -8.81 5.18
C TRP A 66 -3.00 -10.03 5.50
N ASP A 67 -4.27 -9.80 5.78
CA ASP A 67 -5.32 -10.80 5.91
C ASP A 67 -6.18 -10.84 4.64
N GLY A 68 -6.04 -11.93 3.88
CA GLY A 68 -6.78 -12.16 2.64
C GLY A 68 -8.26 -12.49 2.85
N ASN A 69 -8.67 -12.96 4.03
CA ASN A 69 -10.08 -13.28 4.30
C ASN A 69 -10.89 -11.99 4.53
N LEU A 70 -10.33 -11.07 5.31
CA LEU A 70 -10.97 -9.81 5.64
C LEU A 70 -10.73 -8.70 4.62
N PHE A 71 -9.76 -8.89 3.70
CA PHE A 71 -9.23 -7.86 2.79
C PHE A 71 -8.69 -6.65 3.57
N THR A 72 -7.96 -6.95 4.64
CA THR A 72 -7.39 -5.95 5.55
C THR A 72 -5.90 -6.15 5.67
N GLY A 73 -5.15 -5.05 5.61
CA GLY A 73 -3.73 -5.01 5.91
C GLY A 73 -3.44 -4.11 7.10
N LYS A 74 -2.38 -4.42 7.83
CA LYS A 74 -1.91 -3.62 8.96
C LYS A 74 -0.49 -3.15 8.69
N PHE A 75 -0.27 -1.86 8.90
CA PHE A 75 1.07 -1.28 8.86
C PHE A 75 1.73 -1.46 10.23
N MET A 76 2.81 -2.23 10.31
CA MET A 76 3.36 -2.66 11.60
C MET A 76 4.43 -1.71 12.14
N ASN A 77 5.37 -1.30 11.29
CA ASN A 77 6.49 -0.43 11.64
C ASN A 77 7.06 0.24 10.39
N TYR A 78 7.91 1.25 10.59
CA TYR A 78 8.70 1.79 9.48
C TYR A 78 9.82 0.80 9.13
N PRO A 79 9.98 0.43 7.84
CA PRO A 79 11.06 -0.46 7.42
C PRO A 79 12.42 0.22 7.54
N GLU A 80 13.45 -0.58 7.79
CA GLU A 80 14.83 -0.14 7.67
C GLU A 80 15.25 -0.05 6.19
N ARG A 81 16.41 0.57 5.91
CA ARG A 81 16.83 0.78 4.52
C ARG A 81 17.09 -0.54 3.78
N GLU A 82 17.62 -1.52 4.49
CA GLU A 82 17.99 -2.86 3.97
C GLU A 82 16.77 -3.69 3.57
N ASP A 83 15.63 -3.41 4.22
CA ASP A 83 14.35 -4.06 3.98
C ASP A 83 13.70 -3.58 2.66
N ILE A 84 14.04 -2.39 2.17
CA ILE A 84 13.45 -1.79 0.97
C ILE A 84 14.10 -2.40 -0.29
N PRO A 85 13.36 -3.17 -1.12
CA PRO A 85 13.92 -3.90 -2.26
C PRO A 85 14.37 -2.98 -3.42
N GLU A 86 14.01 -1.71 -3.40
CA GLU A 86 14.40 -0.74 -4.42
C GLU A 86 15.90 -0.38 -4.36
N ASN A 87 16.59 -0.68 -5.46
CA ASN A 87 17.98 -0.31 -5.68
C ASN A 87 18.06 1.18 -6.07
N ILE A 88 18.26 2.05 -5.07
CA ILE A 88 18.31 3.50 -5.20
C ILE A 88 19.60 4.01 -4.55
N ASN A 89 20.36 4.82 -5.28
CA ASN A 89 21.51 5.54 -4.73
C ASN A 89 21.04 6.88 -4.12
N GLU A 90 20.86 6.91 -2.81
CA GLU A 90 20.39 8.10 -2.08
C GLU A 90 21.39 9.26 -2.13
N GLN A 91 22.68 8.95 -2.14
CA GLN A 91 23.75 9.95 -2.21
C GLN A 91 23.62 10.82 -3.47
N ALA A 92 23.33 10.20 -4.61
CA ALA A 92 23.10 10.91 -5.87
C ALA A 92 21.89 11.86 -5.81
N ILE A 93 20.86 11.53 -5.02
CA ILE A 93 19.68 12.37 -4.82
C ILE A 93 20.05 13.60 -3.97
N VAL A 94 20.80 13.39 -2.89
CA VAL A 94 21.26 14.50 -2.01
C VAL A 94 22.16 15.47 -2.79
N GLU A 95 23.09 14.94 -3.58
CA GLU A 95 23.98 15.74 -4.43
C GLU A 95 23.22 16.56 -5.47
N LEU A 96 22.14 16.02 -6.03
CA LEU A 96 21.29 16.72 -6.99
C LEU A 96 20.59 17.94 -6.37
N TYR A 97 20.04 17.81 -5.16
CA TYR A 97 19.31 18.89 -4.47
C TYR A 97 20.22 19.87 -3.71
N SER A 98 21.53 19.59 -3.63
CA SER A 98 22.52 20.48 -3.01
C SER A 98 23.18 21.46 -4.00
N LYS A 99 22.78 21.40 -5.28
CA LYS A 99 23.11 22.40 -6.31
C LYS A 99 22.15 23.58 -6.25
#